data_AF-A0A931Q4D7-F1
#
_entry.id   AF-A0A931Q4D7-F1
#
_cell.length_a   1.000
_cell.length_b   1.000
_cell.length_c   1.000
_cell.angle_alpha   90.00
_cell.angle_beta   90.00
_cell.angle_gamma   90.00
#
_symmetry.space_group_name_H-M   'P 1'
#
loop_
_entity.id
_entity.type
_entity.pdbx_description
1 polymer ?
#
loop_
_entity_poly.entity_id
_entity_poly.type
_entity_poly.pdbx_seq_one_letter_code
_entity_poly.pdbx_strand_id
1 'polypeptide(L)' 'MIKEAINIIVSSIDLSEAEMAECMREIMEGKATDAQIGAFLTALRIKGETVDEITGAARI' A
#
# COMPACT_ATOMS: atom_id res chain seq x y z
N MET A 1 0.99 -7.09 6.51
CA MET A 1 1.78 -6.25 5.60
C MET A 1 1.29 -4.83 5.57
N ILE A 2 -0.01 -4.56 5.51
CA ILE A 2 -0.53 -3.20 5.34
C ILE A 2 -0.09 -2.24 6.46
N LYS A 3 0.03 -2.75 7.70
CA LYS A 3 0.50 -1.95 8.84
C LYS A 3 1.97 -1.55 8.67
N GLU A 4 2.82 -2.50 8.25
CA GLU A 4 4.24 -2.24 7.98
C GLU A 4 4.39 -1.26 6.80
N ALA A 5 3.62 -1.46 5.74
CA ALA A 5 3.62 -0.61 4.56
C ALA A 5 3.25 0.84 4.86
N ILE A 6 2.27 1.09 5.74
CA ILE A 6 1.94 2.46 6.19
C ILE A 6 3.17 3.13 6.83
N ASN A 7 3.95 2.42 7.66
CA ASN A 7 5.16 2.99 8.27
C ASN A 7 6.24 3.32 7.22
N ILE A 8 6.40 2.46 6.21
CA ILE A 8 7.33 2.66 5.10
C ILE A 8 6.95 3.91 4.30
N ILE A 9 5.68 4.00 3.89
CA ILE A 9 5.17 5.11 3.07
C ILE A 9 5.23 6.44 3.83
N VAL A 10 4.87 6.46 5.12
CA VAL A 10 4.97 7.67 5.96
C VAL A 10 6.42 8.12 6.12
N SER A 11 7.38 7.20 6.02
CA SER A 11 8.82 7.51 6.01
C SER A 11 9.31 8.00 4.63
N SER A 12 8.40 8.24 3.67
CA SER A 12 8.70 8.61 2.28
C SER A 12 9.57 7.58 1.56
N ILE A 13 9.42 6.30 1.91
CA ILE A 13 10.06 5.18 1.25
C ILE A 13 9.02 4.51 0.34
N ASP A 14 9.44 4.18 -0.87
CA ASP A 14 8.58 3.51 -1.85
C ASP A 14 8.46 2.02 -1.55
N LEU A 15 7.29 1.45 -1.82
CA LEU A 15 7.10 0.01 -1.82
C LEU A 15 7.58 -0.57 -3.16
N SER A 16 8.19 -1.75 -3.11
CA SER A 16 8.38 -2.56 -4.30
C SER A 16 7.05 -3.06 -4.85
N GLU A 17 7.05 -3.46 -6.13
CA GLU A 17 5.90 -4.07 -6.79
C GLU A 17 5.32 -5.27 -6.00
N ALA A 18 6.20 -6.09 -5.41
CA ALA A 18 5.81 -7.26 -4.62
C ALA A 18 5.16 -6.87 -3.28
N GLU A 19 5.71 -5.88 -2.58
CA GLU A 19 5.14 -5.39 -1.31
C GLU A 19 3.78 -4.75 -1.53
N MET A 20 3.63 -3.99 -2.61
CA MET A 20 2.35 -3.39 -2.97
C MET A 20 1.30 -4.44 -3.34
N ALA A 21 1.67 -5.44 -4.14
CA ALA A 21 0.79 -6.56 -4.46
C ALA A 21 0.33 -7.31 -3.20
N GLU A 22 1.22 -7.49 -2.21
CA GLU A 22 0.85 -8.12 -0.94
C GLU A 22 -0.13 -7.26 -0.14
N CYS A 23 0.08 -5.94 -0.09
CA CYS A 23 -0.84 -5.01 0.56
C CYS A 23 -2.23 -5.05 -0.10
N MET A 24 -2.28 -5.03 -1.43
CA MET A 24 -3.54 -5.12 -2.16
C MET A 24 -4.24 -6.47 -1.97
N ARG A 25 -3.49 -7.57 -1.87
CA ARG A 25 -4.06 -8.89 -1.53
C ARG A 25 -4.71 -8.87 -0.14
N GLU A 26 -4.02 -8.33 0.88
CA GLU A 26 -4.60 -8.20 2.22
C GLU A 26 -5.89 -7.36 2.22
N ILE A 27 -5.95 -6.30 1.43
CA ILE A 27 -7.15 -5.47 1.27
C ILE A 27 -8.28 -6.26 0.61
N MET A 28 -8.03 -6.91 -0.53
CA MET A 28 -9.03 -7.65 -1.29
C MET A 28 -9.55 -8.89 -0.55
N GLU A 29 -8.71 -9.51 0.29
CA GLU A 29 -9.09 -10.64 1.16
C GLU A 29 -9.85 -10.19 2.42
N GLY A 30 -10.06 -8.89 2.63
CA GLY A 30 -10.77 -8.36 3.79
C GLY A 30 -9.98 -8.47 5.10
N LYS A 31 -8.65 -8.59 5.02
CA LYS A 31 -7.76 -8.68 6.19
C LYS A 31 -7.35 -7.31 6.75
N ALA A 32 -7.60 -6.23 6.00
CA ALA A 32 -7.36 -4.86 6.42
C ALA A 32 -8.65 -4.19 6.92
N THR A 33 -8.56 -3.40 8.00
CA THR A 33 -9.68 -2.58 8.47
C THR A 33 -9.86 -1.34 7.61
N ASP A 34 -11.06 -0.75 7.62
CA ASP A 34 -11.34 0.51 6.90
C ASP A 34 -10.37 1.63 7.28
N ALA A 35 -9.98 1.69 8.56
CA ALA A 35 -8.99 2.66 9.05
C ALA A 35 -7.59 2.42 8.46
N GLN A 36 -7.18 1.16 8.31
CA GLN A 36 -5.90 0.82 7.69
C GLN A 36 -5.91 1.14 6.19
N ILE A 37 -7.00 0.82 5.49
CA ILE A 37 -7.15 1.15 4.07
C ILE A 37 -7.10 2.68 3.87
N GLY A 38 -7.87 3.43 4.66
CA GLY A 38 -7.88 4.90 4.60
C GLY A 38 -6.50 5.51 4.89
N ALA A 39 -5.80 5.01 5.90
CA ALA A 39 -4.45 5.45 6.23
C ALA A 39 -3.45 5.15 5.11
N PHE A 40 -3.50 3.94 4.55
CA PHE A 40 -2.64 3.51 3.45
C PHE A 40 -2.81 4.37 2.20
N LEU A 41 -4.06 4.58 1.75
CA LEU A 41 -4.36 5.41 0.58
C LEU A 41 -3.98 6.87 0.79
N THR A 42 -4.21 7.41 1.98
CA THR A 42 -3.85 8.79 2.31
C THR A 42 -2.33 8.96 2.33
N ALA A 43 -1.60 8.02 2.93
CA ALA A 43 -0.14 8.06 2.98
C ALA A 43 0.47 7.97 1.56
N LEU A 44 -0.04 7.07 0.71
CA LEU A 44 0.38 6.95 -0.69
C LEU A 44 0.19 8.27 -1.44
N ARG A 45 -0.98 8.89 -1.30
CA ARG A 45 -1.30 10.16 -1.95
C ARG A 45 -0.40 11.31 -1.50
N ILE A 46 -0.01 11.34 -0.22
CA ILE A 46 0.88 12.35 0.34
C ILE A 46 2.31 12.14 -0.16
N LYS A 47 2.80 10.90 -0.19
CA LYS A 47 4.13 10.56 -0.72
C LYS A 47 4.23 10.80 -2.23
N GLY A 48 3.15 10.48 -2.95
CA GLY A 48 3.12 10.31 -4.40
C GLY A 48 3.44 8.86 -4.78
N GLU A 49 2.56 8.25 -5.57
CA GLU A 49 2.70 6.87 -6.00
C GLU A 49 3.76 6.71 -7.11
N THR A 50 4.53 5.62 -7.05
CA THR A 50 5.49 5.25 -8.11
C THR A 50 4.87 4.31 -9.14
N VAL A 51 5.57 4.11 -10.26
CA VAL A 51 5.15 3.15 -11.30
C VAL A 51 5.09 1.72 -10.75
N ASP A 52 6.06 1.33 -9.91
CA ASP A 52 6.14 -0.01 -9.33
C ASP A 52 4.96 -0.25 -8.37
N GLU A 53 4.60 0.76 -7.59
CA GLU A 53 3.42 0.74 -6.72
C GLU A 53 2.12 0.61 -7.53
N ILE A 54 1.93 1.44 -8.57
CA ILE A 54 0.73 1.33 -9.41
C ILE A 54 0.66 -0.03 -10.12
N THR A 55 1.80 -0.55 -10.59
CA THR A 55 1.88 -1.84 -11.28
C THR A 55 1.57 -2.99 -10.33
N GLY A 56 2.14 -2.98 -9.13
CA GLY A 56 1.89 -3.99 -8.11
C GLY A 56 0.43 -4.03 -7.69
N ALA A 57 -0.20 -2.85 -7.60
CA ALA A 57 -1.61 -2.76 -7.24
C ALA A 57 -2.55 -3.27 -8.34
N ALA A 58 -2.22 -3.07 -9.62
CA ALA A 58 -3.03 -3.49 -10.75
C ALA A 58 -2.97 -5.00 -11.07
N ARG A 59 -2.02 -5.74 -10.48
CA ARG A 59 -1.84 -7.18 -10.74
C ARG A 59 -2.71 -8.11 -9.88
N ILE A 60 -3.36 -7.57 -8.86
CA ILE A 60 -4.22 -8.31 -7.91
C ILE A 60 -5.68 -8.13 -8.31
#